data_AF-A0A6P2SG65-F1
#
_entry.id   AF-A0A6P2SG65-F1
#
_cell.length_a   1.000
_cell.length_b   1.000
_cell.length_c   1.000
_cell.angle_alpha   90.00
_cell.angle_beta   90.00
_cell.angle_gamma   90.00
#
_symmetry.space_group_name_H-M   'P 1'
#
loop_
_entity.id
_entity.type
_entity.pdbx_description
1 polymer ?
#
loop_
_entity_poly.entity_id
_entity_poly.type
_entity_poly.pdbx_seq_one_letter_code
_entity_poly.pdbx_strand_id
1 'polypeptide(L)'
;MGSVTMFFTRVLAQAFPGGPRQSTVHQPPPGSNVRTVGTGALNETFVTIGGMAHLFVDEGDSVVEFVPAFDDAPGDTMFGTKILPALAPHWAMLSEHEMPLKDAIATAIRRESLPASPASSVASAPADSGARAEQSQGARQSTEDAEFEPRTSLPMRESSRSRNQRGGNEAAGRSPVVEGRITSWGEETFPDRRPGKSRSYRSFAIHLDTRNGDETLQGEGLKEAISECGCRVGDLVKVKRLRKIKVPAFRKEDGSPIYKDGQQVMWDKWLWSITK
;
A
#
# COMPACT_ATOMS: atom_id res chain seq x y z
N MET A 1 -64.44 34.51 20.13
CA MET A 1 -64.31 33.05 20.19
C MET A 1 -63.99 32.57 18.78
N GLY A 2 -62.70 32.35 18.50
CA GLY A 2 -62.21 31.85 17.22
C GLY A 2 -61.52 30.50 17.43
N SER A 3 -62.05 29.49 16.77
CA SER A 3 -61.65 28.07 16.64
C SER A 3 -62.10 27.72 15.21
N VAL A 4 -61.46 26.96 14.33
CA VAL A 4 -60.38 25.97 14.34
C VAL A 4 -60.08 25.78 12.82
N THR A 5 -58.82 25.89 12.34
CA THR A 5 -57.96 24.78 11.84
C THR A 5 -58.66 23.74 10.93
N MET A 6 -58.17 23.24 9.79
CA MET A 6 -56.84 23.08 9.19
C MET A 6 -56.92 22.96 7.65
N PHE A 7 -55.75 23.16 7.03
CA PHE A 7 -55.22 22.71 5.73
C PHE A 7 -55.94 21.60 4.95
N PHE A 8 -55.88 21.65 3.61
CA PHE A 8 -55.40 20.53 2.78
C PHE A 8 -55.13 20.95 1.31
N THR A 9 -53.90 20.70 0.86
CA THR A 9 -53.42 20.25 -0.47
C THR A 9 -54.06 20.79 -1.77
N ARG A 10 -53.19 21.27 -2.68
CA ARG A 10 -53.32 20.99 -4.11
C ARG A 10 -51.97 20.72 -4.78
N VAL A 11 -51.94 19.55 -5.42
CA VAL A 11 -50.98 19.00 -6.37
C VAL A 11 -50.94 19.87 -7.64
N LEU A 12 -49.76 19.97 -8.27
CA LEU A 12 -49.67 20.19 -9.71
C LEU A 12 -48.58 19.31 -10.30
N ALA A 13 -49.03 18.44 -11.20
CA ALA A 13 -48.27 17.48 -11.96
C ALA A 13 -47.79 18.08 -13.30
N GLN A 14 -46.97 17.27 -14.00
CA GLN A 14 -46.72 17.26 -15.46
C GLN A 14 -45.74 18.31 -16.01
N ALA A 15 -44.93 18.05 -17.03
CA ALA A 15 -44.64 16.89 -17.88
C ALA A 15 -43.46 17.28 -18.79
N PHE A 16 -42.73 16.31 -19.37
CA PHE A 16 -42.39 16.29 -20.80
C PHE A 16 -42.06 14.83 -21.26
N PRO A 17 -42.32 14.43 -22.52
CA PRO A 17 -42.69 13.06 -22.91
C PRO A 17 -41.73 12.32 -23.89
N GLY A 18 -41.84 10.98 -23.94
CA GLY A 18 -41.47 10.07 -25.06
C GLY A 18 -40.03 9.50 -25.06
N GLY A 19 -39.76 8.19 -25.11
CA GLY A 19 -40.56 6.97 -25.29
C GLY A 19 -39.79 5.73 -24.78
N PRO A 20 -40.33 4.49 -24.93
CA PRO A 20 -39.80 3.32 -24.24
C PRO A 20 -38.60 2.73 -24.99
N ARG A 21 -37.39 2.91 -24.46
CA ARG A 21 -36.32 1.92 -24.66
C ARG A 21 -36.51 0.84 -23.59
N GLN A 22 -36.93 -0.34 -24.02
CA GLN A 22 -36.78 -1.57 -23.24
C GLN A 22 -35.27 -1.80 -23.04
N SER A 23 -34.74 -1.25 -21.96
CA SER A 23 -33.57 -1.83 -21.32
C SER A 23 -34.08 -2.99 -20.50
N THR A 24 -33.85 -4.20 -20.99
CA THR A 24 -33.95 -5.43 -20.21
C THR A 24 -32.97 -5.32 -19.04
N VAL A 25 -33.41 -4.70 -17.95
CA VAL A 25 -32.77 -4.84 -16.65
C VAL A 25 -32.92 -6.30 -16.30
N HIS A 26 -31.78 -6.97 -16.24
CA HIS A 26 -31.64 -8.32 -15.73
C HIS A 26 -32.19 -8.30 -14.30
N GLN A 27 -33.43 -8.75 -14.13
CA GLN A 27 -34.06 -8.91 -12.84
C GLN A 27 -33.26 -9.99 -12.10
N PRO A 28 -32.57 -9.66 -10.99
CA PRO A 28 -31.88 -10.67 -10.21
C PRO A 28 -32.93 -11.62 -9.59
N PRO A 29 -32.55 -12.89 -9.37
CA PRO A 29 -33.46 -13.90 -8.85
C PRO A 29 -34.07 -13.47 -7.51
N PRO A 30 -35.36 -13.77 -7.26
CA PRO A 30 -36.01 -13.45 -6.00
C PRO A 30 -35.38 -14.33 -4.90
N GLY A 31 -34.67 -13.72 -3.97
CA GLY A 31 -34.08 -14.45 -2.84
C GLY A 31 -32.83 -13.84 -2.20
N SER A 32 -32.26 -12.76 -2.73
CA SER A 32 -31.27 -11.95 -2.01
C SER A 32 -31.88 -10.60 -1.69
N ASN A 33 -32.02 -10.28 -0.40
CA ASN A 33 -32.41 -8.93 0.04
C ASN A 33 -31.25 -7.98 -0.28
N VAL A 34 -31.16 -7.51 -1.53
CA VAL A 34 -30.20 -6.48 -1.92
C VAL A 34 -30.65 -5.18 -1.26
N ARG A 35 -30.12 -4.90 -0.07
CA ARG A 35 -30.41 -3.69 0.69
C ARG A 35 -29.53 -2.55 0.16
N THR A 36 -30.16 -1.47 -0.26
CA THR A 36 -29.45 -0.25 -0.65
C THR A 36 -29.06 0.52 0.61
N VAL A 37 -27.78 0.88 0.74
CA VAL A 37 -27.24 1.66 1.85
C VAL A 37 -26.62 2.97 1.36
N GLY A 38 -26.52 3.96 2.23
CA GLY A 38 -25.95 5.29 1.92
C GLY A 38 -26.95 6.22 1.26
N THR A 39 -28.23 6.05 1.58
CA THR A 39 -29.33 6.90 1.09
C THR A 39 -29.68 8.03 2.06
N GLY A 40 -29.04 8.07 3.24
CA GLY A 40 -29.36 9.00 4.32
C GLY A 40 -30.55 8.53 5.15
N ALA A 41 -30.76 7.22 5.26
CA ALA A 41 -31.83 6.66 6.07
C ALA A 41 -31.62 6.93 7.57
N LEU A 42 -32.70 6.91 8.37
CA LEU A 42 -32.62 7.24 9.80
C LEU A 42 -31.75 6.28 10.62
N ASN A 43 -31.57 5.05 10.13
CA ASN A 43 -30.72 4.05 10.75
C ASN A 43 -29.28 4.07 10.19
N GLU A 44 -28.94 5.04 9.35
CA GLU A 44 -27.61 5.23 8.79
C GLU A 44 -26.88 6.38 9.51
N THR A 45 -25.63 6.15 9.89
CA THR A 45 -24.76 7.15 10.52
C THR A 45 -23.45 7.25 9.77
N PHE A 46 -23.14 8.45 9.28
CA PHE A 46 -21.90 8.73 8.57
C PHE A 46 -20.85 9.31 9.51
N VAL A 47 -19.65 8.74 9.51
CA VAL A 47 -18.51 9.19 10.32
C VAL A 47 -17.24 9.19 9.48
N THR A 48 -16.39 10.21 9.63
CA THR A 48 -15.06 10.22 9.00
C THR A 48 -14.01 9.76 10.02
N ILE A 49 -13.29 8.68 9.72
CA ILE A 49 -12.25 8.08 10.59
C ILE A 49 -10.98 7.95 9.75
N GLY A 50 -9.84 8.46 10.24
CA GLY A 50 -8.58 8.39 9.49
C GLY A 50 -8.59 9.12 8.13
N GLY A 51 -9.55 10.02 7.90
CA GLY A 51 -9.76 10.67 6.60
C GLY A 51 -10.57 9.86 5.59
N MET A 52 -11.02 8.64 5.94
CA MET A 52 -11.93 7.83 5.14
C MET A 52 -13.36 7.96 5.64
N ALA A 53 -14.32 7.84 4.72
CA ALA A 53 -15.74 7.81 5.06
C ALA A 53 -16.14 6.42 5.55
N HIS A 54 -16.83 6.35 6.69
CA HIS A 54 -17.45 5.14 7.23
C HIS A 54 -18.95 5.36 7.34
N LEU A 55 -19.71 4.37 6.90
CA LEU A 55 -21.16 4.33 7.02
C LEU A 55 -21.54 3.20 7.97
N PHE A 56 -22.16 3.54 9.09
CA PHE A 56 -22.68 2.58 10.06
C PHE A 56 -24.18 2.46 9.87
N VAL A 57 -24.66 1.23 9.69
CA VAL A 57 -26.09 0.91 9.54
C VAL A 57 -26.52 0.15 10.78
N ASP A 58 -27.40 0.75 11.56
CA ASP A 58 -28.01 0.10 12.72
C ASP A 58 -29.13 -0.83 12.25
N GLU A 59 -28.98 -2.13 12.52
CA GLU A 59 -29.95 -3.18 12.21
C GLU A 59 -30.75 -3.62 13.45
N GLY A 60 -30.53 -2.97 14.60
CA GLY A 60 -31.20 -3.24 15.87
C GLY A 60 -30.34 -4.11 16.79
N ASP A 61 -30.03 -5.34 16.35
CA ASP A 61 -29.23 -6.29 17.15
C ASP A 61 -27.74 -6.23 16.79
N SER A 62 -27.39 -5.72 15.61
CA SER A 62 -26.03 -5.50 15.15
C SER A 62 -25.91 -4.19 14.37
N VAL A 63 -24.68 -3.70 14.26
CA VAL A 63 -24.33 -2.52 13.49
C VAL A 63 -23.35 -2.92 12.40
N VAL A 64 -23.73 -2.70 11.15
CA VAL A 64 -22.90 -3.03 9.99
C VAL A 64 -22.13 -1.80 9.55
N GLU A 65 -20.82 -1.91 9.46
CA GLU A 65 -19.91 -0.87 9.01
C GLU A 65 -19.55 -1.07 7.54
N PHE A 66 -19.64 -0.01 6.75
CA PHE A 66 -19.28 0.04 5.34
C PHE A 66 -18.25 1.13 5.06
N VAL A 67 -17.45 0.94 4.02
CA VAL A 67 -16.54 1.94 3.46
C VAL A 67 -16.70 2.06 1.94
N PRO A 68 -16.34 3.20 1.33
CA PRO A 68 -16.30 3.33 -0.11
C PRO A 68 -15.28 2.37 -0.72
N ALA A 69 -15.70 1.59 -1.71
CA ALA A 69 -14.85 0.76 -2.53
C ALA A 69 -15.10 1.04 -4.02
N PHE A 70 -14.11 0.76 -4.84
CA PHE A 70 -14.18 0.89 -6.29
C PHE A 70 -13.96 -0.47 -6.91
N ASP A 71 -14.88 -0.89 -7.78
CA ASP A 71 -14.70 -2.12 -8.53
C ASP A 71 -13.73 -1.90 -9.68
N ASP A 72 -12.82 -2.83 -9.88
CA ASP A 72 -11.96 -2.85 -11.05
C ASP A 72 -12.72 -3.47 -12.23
N ALA A 73 -12.86 -2.71 -13.31
CA ALA A 73 -13.55 -3.15 -14.52
C ALA A 73 -12.72 -2.86 -15.79
N PRO A 74 -12.80 -3.71 -16.82
CA PRO A 74 -12.22 -3.39 -18.12
C PRO A 74 -12.86 -2.12 -18.70
N GLY A 75 -12.03 -1.13 -18.99
CA GLY A 75 -12.40 0.13 -19.63
C GLY A 75 -11.50 0.41 -20.83
N ASP A 76 -12.09 0.86 -21.93
CA ASP A 76 -11.35 1.21 -23.13
C ASP A 76 -10.64 2.55 -22.96
N THR A 77 -9.34 2.55 -23.23
CA THR A 77 -8.50 3.76 -23.21
C THR A 77 -7.83 3.95 -24.57
N MET A 78 -7.22 5.11 -24.79
CA MET A 78 -6.39 5.37 -25.98
C MET A 78 -5.19 4.41 -26.12
N PHE A 79 -4.86 3.67 -25.06
CA PHE A 79 -3.81 2.63 -25.03
C PHE A 79 -4.38 1.21 -25.08
N GLY A 80 -5.63 1.05 -25.52
CA GLY A 80 -6.39 -0.19 -25.53
C GLY A 80 -7.19 -0.43 -24.24
N THR A 81 -7.80 -1.61 -24.12
CA THR A 81 -8.57 -2.00 -22.94
C THR A 81 -7.66 -2.16 -21.73
N LYS A 82 -7.95 -1.44 -20.65
CA LYS A 82 -7.22 -1.50 -19.37
C LYS A 82 -8.21 -1.81 -18.25
N ILE A 83 -7.72 -2.43 -17.18
CA ILE A 83 -8.51 -2.53 -15.95
C ILE A 83 -8.43 -1.17 -15.27
N LEU A 84 -9.58 -0.53 -15.11
CA LEU A 84 -9.72 0.78 -14.48
C LEU A 84 -10.65 0.64 -13.27
N PRO A 85 -10.37 1.37 -12.18
CA PRO A 85 -11.33 1.47 -11.09
C PRO A 85 -12.59 2.18 -11.60
N ALA A 86 -13.75 1.75 -11.10
CA ALA A 86 -15.01 2.42 -11.34
C ALA A 86 -14.93 3.89 -10.92
N LEU A 87 -15.63 4.77 -11.64
CA LEU A 87 -15.62 6.20 -11.32
C LEU A 87 -16.47 6.54 -10.10
N ALA A 88 -17.52 5.75 -9.87
CA ALA A 88 -18.40 5.89 -8.73
C ALA A 88 -18.07 4.81 -7.70
N PRO A 89 -17.85 5.17 -6.42
CA PRO A 89 -17.69 4.17 -5.38
C PRO A 89 -19.02 3.50 -5.08
N HIS A 90 -18.94 2.28 -4.54
CA HIS A 90 -20.05 1.61 -3.87
C HIS A 90 -19.71 1.39 -2.39
N TRP A 91 -20.72 1.07 -1.58
CA TRP A 91 -20.51 0.74 -0.17
C TRP A 91 -20.14 -0.74 -0.03
N ALA A 92 -18.90 -1.01 0.39
CA ALA A 92 -18.45 -2.35 0.71
C ALA A 92 -18.50 -2.57 2.22
N MET A 93 -19.06 -3.71 2.64
CA MET A 93 -19.11 -4.09 4.05
C MET A 93 -17.69 -4.33 4.58
N LEU A 94 -17.35 -3.65 5.67
CA LEU A 94 -16.05 -3.73 6.32
C LEU A 94 -16.10 -4.63 7.56
N SER A 95 -17.13 -4.49 8.39
CA SER A 95 -17.28 -5.26 9.63
C SER A 95 -18.74 -5.26 10.09
N GLU A 96 -19.12 -6.29 10.82
CA GLU A 96 -20.35 -6.32 11.60
C GLU A 96 -20.00 -6.25 13.09
N HIS A 97 -20.77 -5.46 13.85
CA HIS A 97 -20.54 -5.20 15.27
C HIS A 97 -21.77 -5.63 16.07
N GLU A 98 -21.64 -6.65 16.91
CA GLU A 98 -22.68 -7.09 17.87
C GLU A 98 -22.73 -6.17 19.11
N MET A 99 -22.74 -4.86 18.90
CA MET A 99 -22.75 -3.86 19.96
C MET A 99 -23.47 -2.58 19.53
N PRO A 100 -23.93 -1.76 20.49
CA PRO A 100 -24.62 -0.51 20.16
C PRO A 100 -23.77 0.41 19.28
N LEU A 101 -24.44 1.19 18.41
CA LEU A 101 -23.83 2.08 17.43
C LEU A 101 -22.66 2.93 17.97
N LYS A 102 -22.81 3.50 19.16
CA LYS A 102 -21.78 4.33 19.78
C LYS A 102 -20.48 3.54 20.03
N ASP A 103 -20.61 2.29 20.48
CA ASP A 103 -19.47 1.43 20.80
C ASP A 103 -18.84 0.87 19.52
N ALA A 104 -19.65 0.57 18.49
CA ALA A 104 -19.19 0.19 17.17
C ALA A 104 -18.30 1.30 16.55
N ILE A 105 -18.77 2.55 16.58
CA ILE A 105 -18.00 3.72 16.11
C ILE A 105 -16.71 3.87 16.90
N ALA A 106 -16.76 3.77 18.24
CA ALA A 106 -15.57 3.87 19.08
C ALA A 106 -14.55 2.75 18.78
N THR A 107 -15.03 1.54 18.49
CA THR A 107 -14.19 0.40 18.08
C THR A 107 -13.53 0.66 16.74
N ALA A 108 -14.26 1.19 15.75
CA ALA A 108 -13.70 1.57 14.45
C ALA A 108 -12.61 2.65 14.59
N ILE A 109 -12.83 3.68 15.42
CA ILE A 109 -11.81 4.72 15.68
C ILE A 109 -10.56 4.12 16.31
N ARG A 110 -10.71 3.24 17.30
CA ARG A 110 -9.57 2.56 17.96
C ARG A 110 -8.82 1.66 16.99
N ARG A 111 -9.52 0.95 16.11
CA ARG A 111 -8.94 0.08 15.09
C ARG A 111 -8.02 0.85 14.16
N GLU A 112 -8.42 2.05 13.72
CA GLU A 112 -7.59 2.92 12.87
C GLU A 112 -6.42 3.56 13.64
N SER A 113 -6.60 3.81 14.94
CA SER A 113 -5.57 4.42 15.79
C SER A 113 -4.44 3.46 16.20
N LEU A 114 -4.60 2.16 15.95
CA LEU A 114 -3.57 1.16 16.22
C LEU A 114 -2.59 1.10 15.05
N PRO A 115 -1.27 1.25 15.28
CA PRO A 115 -0.28 1.11 14.20
C PRO A 115 -0.37 -0.31 13.62
N ALA A 116 -0.75 -0.38 12.34
CA ALA A 116 -1.02 -1.63 11.64
C ALA A 116 0.15 -2.62 11.75
N SER A 117 -0.07 -3.70 12.48
CA SER A 117 0.73 -4.93 12.35
C SER A 117 0.19 -5.69 11.14
N PRO A 118 1.04 -6.13 10.19
CA PRO A 118 0.56 -6.75 8.96
C PRO A 118 0.14 -8.20 9.23
N ALA A 119 -1.16 -8.49 9.17
CA ALA A 119 -1.64 -9.87 9.10
C ALA A 119 -2.81 -10.03 8.11
N SER A 120 -2.56 -10.93 7.17
CA SER A 120 -3.53 -11.90 6.63
C SER A 120 -4.66 -11.36 5.76
N SER A 121 -4.37 -11.22 4.46
CA SER A 121 -5.39 -11.43 3.43
C SER A 121 -5.69 -12.92 3.33
N VAL A 122 -6.81 -13.34 3.91
CA VAL A 122 -7.45 -14.64 3.66
C VAL A 122 -8.06 -14.60 2.26
N ALA A 123 -7.68 -15.53 1.39
CA ALA A 123 -8.40 -15.85 0.17
C ALA A 123 -8.62 -17.36 0.12
N SER A 124 -9.89 -17.77 0.03
CA SER A 124 -10.32 -19.16 -0.06
C SER A 124 -10.50 -19.59 -1.52
N ALA A 125 -9.83 -20.71 -1.88
CA ALA A 125 -10.25 -21.83 -2.76
C ALA A 125 -10.58 -21.53 -4.27
N PRO A 126 -10.43 -22.49 -5.24
CA PRO A 126 -10.83 -23.91 -5.14
C PRO A 126 -9.88 -24.98 -5.73
N ALA A 127 -10.32 -26.23 -5.57
CA ALA A 127 -9.71 -27.51 -5.93
C ALA A 127 -9.43 -27.72 -7.43
N ASP A 128 -8.39 -28.48 -7.77
CA ASP A 128 -8.47 -29.92 -8.12
C ASP A 128 -7.25 -30.39 -8.95
N SER A 129 -6.93 -31.68 -8.80
CA SER A 129 -6.14 -32.55 -9.70
C SER A 129 -4.60 -32.44 -9.76
N GLY A 130 -3.93 -33.59 -9.50
CA GLY A 130 -2.76 -33.99 -10.29
C GLY A 130 -1.48 -34.50 -9.59
N ALA A 131 -1.51 -35.75 -9.13
CA ALA A 131 -0.45 -36.77 -9.22
C ALA A 131 1.08 -36.42 -9.10
N ARG A 132 1.66 -37.02 -8.04
CA ARG A 132 2.78 -38.01 -8.04
C ARG A 132 4.17 -37.64 -8.61
N ALA A 133 5.17 -37.92 -7.77
CA ALA A 133 6.60 -37.71 -7.94
C ALA A 133 7.33 -38.73 -8.86
N GLU A 134 8.60 -38.37 -9.14
CA GLU A 134 9.72 -39.13 -9.70
C GLU A 134 9.74 -39.25 -11.25
N GLN A 135 10.86 -39.14 -11.98
CA GLN A 135 12.25 -39.45 -11.67
C GLN A 135 13.22 -38.85 -12.71
N SER A 136 14.45 -38.68 -12.24
CA SER A 136 15.73 -38.23 -12.79
C SER A 136 16.22 -38.69 -14.18
N GLN A 137 17.17 -37.89 -14.70
CA GLN A 137 18.41 -38.22 -15.46
C GLN A 137 18.49 -37.86 -16.96
N GLY A 138 19.58 -37.17 -17.31
CA GLY A 138 20.11 -37.07 -18.67
C GLY A 138 21.08 -35.89 -18.82
N ALA A 139 22.36 -36.17 -19.03
CA ALA A 139 23.47 -35.24 -18.86
C ALA A 139 24.17 -34.85 -20.18
N ARG A 140 24.88 -33.71 -20.13
CA ARG A 140 26.05 -33.27 -20.94
C ARG A 140 25.81 -32.70 -22.35
N GLN A 141 26.19 -31.43 -22.58
CA GLN A 141 27.51 -31.05 -23.15
C GLN A 141 27.67 -29.53 -23.29
N SER A 142 28.91 -29.08 -23.10
CA SER A 142 29.41 -27.71 -23.06
C SER A 142 29.52 -27.05 -24.45
N THR A 143 29.39 -25.72 -24.53
CA THR A 143 30.27 -24.84 -25.32
C THR A 143 30.07 -23.38 -24.90
N GLU A 144 31.15 -22.62 -25.04
CA GLU A 144 31.44 -21.29 -24.49
C GLU A 144 30.74 -20.18 -25.30
N ASP A 145 30.21 -19.13 -24.66
CA ASP A 145 30.78 -17.76 -24.74
C ASP A 145 29.91 -16.68 -24.06
N ALA A 146 30.62 -15.79 -23.36
CA ALA A 146 30.36 -14.38 -23.05
C ALA A 146 29.09 -13.90 -22.28
N GLU A 147 29.34 -13.56 -21.02
CA GLU A 147 29.04 -12.24 -20.38
C GLU A 147 27.58 -11.78 -20.15
N PHE A 148 27.09 -11.95 -18.92
CA PHE A 148 26.87 -10.88 -17.92
C PHE A 148 25.94 -11.38 -16.79
N GLU A 149 26.54 -11.85 -15.70
CA GLU A 149 25.86 -12.29 -14.49
C GLU A 149 26.31 -11.43 -13.31
N PRO A 150 25.39 -10.91 -12.47
CA PRO A 150 25.70 -10.66 -11.08
C PRO A 150 25.03 -11.76 -10.25
N ARG A 151 25.81 -12.80 -9.98
CA ARG A 151 25.48 -13.87 -9.04
C ARG A 151 25.30 -13.30 -7.63
N THR A 152 24.28 -13.84 -6.97
CA THR A 152 24.09 -13.95 -5.53
C THR A 152 25.41 -14.07 -4.76
N SER A 153 25.65 -13.17 -3.81
CA SER A 153 26.72 -13.29 -2.81
C SER A 153 26.13 -13.26 -1.40
N LEU A 154 26.41 -14.34 -0.68
CA LEU A 154 26.20 -14.60 0.76
C LEU A 154 26.93 -13.57 1.65
N PRO A 155 26.62 -13.50 2.97
CA PRO A 155 26.77 -12.28 3.77
C PRO A 155 28.24 -12.04 4.15
N MET A 156 28.78 -10.89 3.75
CA MET A 156 30.13 -10.50 4.11
C MET A 156 30.12 -9.55 5.32
N ARG A 157 30.58 -10.12 6.42
CA ARG A 157 31.01 -9.56 7.70
C ARG A 157 31.63 -8.16 7.56
N GLU A 158 30.97 -7.15 8.15
CA GLU A 158 31.51 -5.80 8.32
C GLU A 158 32.73 -5.84 9.26
N SER A 159 33.89 -5.47 8.73
CA SER A 159 35.10 -5.22 9.52
C SER A 159 35.16 -3.75 9.93
N SER A 160 34.42 -3.40 10.98
CA SER A 160 34.59 -2.12 11.69
C SER A 160 35.76 -2.27 12.67
N ARG A 161 36.90 -1.67 12.33
CA ARG A 161 37.95 -1.38 13.33
C ARG A 161 37.73 0.03 13.86
N SER A 162 36.99 0.14 14.96
CA SER A 162 37.35 1.04 16.05
C SER A 162 36.94 0.38 17.36
N ARG A 163 37.94 0.22 18.22
CA ARG A 163 37.92 -0.53 19.47
C ARG A 163 37.53 0.45 20.58
N ASN A 164 36.43 0.20 21.28
CA ASN A 164 36.41 0.12 22.74
C ASN A 164 35.14 -0.57 23.28
N GLN A 165 35.40 -1.45 24.26
CA GLN A 165 34.52 -2.37 25.00
C GLN A 165 33.52 -1.58 25.88
N ARG A 166 32.41 -2.06 26.47
CA ARG A 166 32.05 -3.39 27.01
C ARG A 166 30.57 -3.34 27.47
N GLY A 167 29.81 -4.43 27.25
CA GLY A 167 28.47 -4.69 27.83
C GLY A 167 27.32 -4.34 26.88
N GLY A 168 26.29 -5.14 26.66
CA GLY A 168 25.91 -6.47 27.11
C GLY A 168 24.84 -6.99 26.13
N ASN A 169 24.42 -8.22 26.36
CA ASN A 169 23.65 -9.11 25.50
C ASN A 169 22.31 -8.56 24.92
N GLU A 170 21.86 -9.16 23.81
CA GLU A 170 20.52 -9.08 23.16
C GLU A 170 20.18 -7.94 22.18
N ALA A 171 20.60 -8.05 20.91
CA ALA A 171 19.88 -7.46 19.76
C ALA A 171 20.37 -8.02 18.41
N ALA A 172 20.41 -9.34 18.25
CA ALA A 172 20.77 -9.95 16.97
C ALA A 172 19.61 -9.80 15.96
N GLY A 173 19.64 -8.73 15.15
CA GLY A 173 18.79 -8.61 13.95
C GLY A 173 18.08 -7.27 13.73
N ARG A 174 18.21 -6.28 14.63
CA ARG A 174 17.62 -4.95 14.41
C ARG A 174 18.64 -4.03 13.74
N SER A 175 18.34 -3.56 12.53
CA SER A 175 19.06 -2.45 11.90
C SER A 175 19.11 -1.25 12.87
N PRO A 176 20.26 -0.57 13.02
CA PRO A 176 20.36 0.56 13.93
C PRO A 176 19.38 1.67 13.53
N VAL A 177 18.75 2.28 14.54
CA VAL A 177 17.94 3.50 14.39
C VAL A 177 18.88 4.67 14.62
N VAL A 178 18.91 5.60 13.67
CA VAL A 178 19.74 6.80 13.73
C VAL A 178 18.86 7.99 14.02
N GLU A 179 19.19 8.76 15.04
CA GLU A 179 18.46 9.96 15.45
C GLU A 179 19.36 11.19 15.30
N GLY A 180 18.87 12.20 14.58
CA GLY A 180 19.64 13.42 14.33
C GLY A 180 18.83 14.50 13.62
N ARG A 181 19.43 15.68 13.49
CA ARG A 181 18.85 16.79 12.71
C ARG A 181 19.26 16.68 11.25
N ILE A 182 18.32 16.83 10.33
CA ILE A 182 18.62 16.80 8.90
C ILE A 182 19.45 18.03 8.54
N THR A 183 20.69 17.84 8.08
CA THR A 183 21.55 18.93 7.61
C THR A 183 21.43 19.12 6.10
N SER A 184 21.35 18.03 5.34
CA SER A 184 21.15 18.04 3.89
C SER A 184 20.71 16.67 3.37
N TRP A 185 20.17 16.62 2.13
CA TRP A 185 19.80 15.38 1.45
C TRP A 185 19.82 15.60 -0.07
N GLY A 186 20.17 14.57 -0.84
CA GLY A 186 20.30 14.69 -2.29
C GLY A 186 20.95 13.48 -2.96
N GLU A 187 21.12 13.57 -4.28
CA GLU A 187 21.89 12.59 -5.04
C GLU A 187 23.39 12.89 -4.97
N GLU A 188 24.16 11.96 -4.45
CA GLU A 188 25.61 12.08 -4.28
C GLU A 188 26.35 10.95 -5.01
N THR A 189 27.63 11.21 -5.28
CA THR A 189 28.51 10.27 -5.97
C THR A 189 29.38 9.54 -4.97
N PHE A 190 29.25 8.22 -4.91
CA PHE A 190 29.98 7.36 -4.00
C PHE A 190 31.02 6.53 -4.77
N PRO A 191 32.21 6.28 -4.20
CA PRO A 191 33.19 5.38 -4.79
C PRO A 191 32.67 3.94 -4.74
N ASP A 192 32.79 3.20 -5.85
CA ASP A 192 32.56 1.76 -5.85
C ASP A 192 33.71 1.08 -5.11
N ARG A 193 33.38 0.24 -4.12
CA ARG A 193 34.36 -0.50 -3.32
C ARG A 193 34.67 -1.87 -3.91
N ARG A 194 34.17 -2.18 -5.11
CA ARG A 194 34.49 -3.43 -5.82
C ARG A 194 35.96 -3.42 -6.27
N PRO A 195 36.74 -4.46 -5.94
CA PRO A 195 38.13 -4.54 -6.36
C PRO A 195 38.24 -4.60 -7.89
N GLY A 196 39.10 -3.75 -8.48
CA GLY A 196 39.47 -3.80 -9.90
C GLY A 196 38.78 -2.81 -10.84
N LYS A 197 37.82 -1.99 -10.37
CA LYS A 197 37.26 -0.86 -11.15
C LYS A 197 37.08 0.35 -10.24
N SER A 198 37.82 1.44 -10.51
CA SER A 198 37.59 2.75 -9.90
C SER A 198 36.36 3.42 -10.52
N ARG A 199 35.20 2.77 -10.40
CA ARG A 199 33.92 3.32 -10.85
C ARG A 199 33.32 4.09 -9.68
N SER A 200 32.68 5.21 -9.96
CA SER A 200 31.79 5.87 -9.00
C SER A 200 30.35 5.60 -9.40
N TYR A 201 29.45 5.64 -8.42
CA TYR A 201 28.02 5.49 -8.68
C TYR A 201 27.24 6.57 -7.94
N ARG A 202 26.15 7.02 -8.57
CA ARG A 202 25.24 8.01 -7.99
C ARG A 202 24.14 7.31 -7.21
N SER A 203 23.89 7.78 -5.99
CA SER A 203 22.85 7.28 -5.08
C SER A 203 22.28 8.43 -4.26
N PHE A 204 21.02 8.32 -3.89
CA PHE A 204 20.43 9.21 -2.90
C PHE A 204 21.04 9.03 -1.50
N ALA A 205 21.22 10.13 -0.76
CA ALA A 205 21.71 10.15 0.62
C ALA A 205 21.07 11.26 1.46
N ILE A 206 21.08 11.08 2.78
CA ILE A 206 20.70 12.07 3.79
C ILE A 206 21.83 12.20 4.81
N HIS A 207 22.12 13.43 5.22
CA HIS A 207 23.09 13.76 6.26
C HIS A 207 22.36 14.21 7.52
N LEU A 208 22.76 13.64 8.64
CA LEU A 208 22.17 13.88 9.95
C LEU A 208 23.26 14.38 10.90
N ASP A 209 23.00 15.51 11.56
CA ASP A 209 23.76 15.93 12.74
C ASP A 209 23.25 15.13 13.94
N THR A 210 24.06 14.15 14.37
CA THR A 210 23.76 13.29 15.50
C THR A 210 24.59 13.69 16.71
N ARG A 211 24.25 13.15 17.89
CA ARG A 211 25.07 13.36 19.11
C ARG A 211 26.52 12.88 18.98
N ASN A 212 26.79 12.00 18.03
CA ASN A 212 28.12 11.43 17.78
C ASN A 212 28.84 12.09 16.59
N GLY A 213 28.26 13.14 16.00
CA GLY A 213 28.74 13.83 14.81
C GLY A 213 27.85 13.58 13.59
N ASP A 214 28.35 14.00 12.42
CA ASP A 214 27.65 13.86 11.15
C ASP A 214 27.57 12.39 10.71
N GLU A 215 26.35 11.91 10.44
CA GLU A 215 26.08 10.57 9.93
C GLU A 215 25.40 10.63 8.56
N THR A 216 25.98 9.97 7.56
CA THR A 216 25.44 9.86 6.21
C THR A 216 24.74 8.53 6.01
N LEU A 217 23.44 8.57 5.69
CA LEU A 217 22.66 7.39 5.33
C LEU A 217 22.41 7.38 3.82
N GLN A 218 22.62 6.22 3.19
CA GLN A 218 22.62 6.08 1.74
C GLN A 218 21.58 5.06 1.24
N GLY A 219 20.79 5.45 0.25
CA GLY A 219 19.93 4.56 -0.51
C GLY A 219 18.72 5.25 -1.15
N GLU A 220 18.32 4.75 -2.32
CA GLU A 220 17.18 5.29 -3.09
C GLU A 220 15.86 5.38 -2.30
N GLY A 221 15.61 4.42 -1.41
CA GLY A 221 14.38 4.40 -0.61
C GLY A 221 14.24 5.53 0.41
N LEU A 222 15.29 6.31 0.64
CA LEU A 222 15.24 7.50 1.48
C LEU A 222 14.37 8.59 0.85
N LYS A 223 14.31 8.66 -0.48
CA LYS A 223 13.52 9.68 -1.19
C LYS A 223 12.03 9.55 -0.88
N GLU A 224 11.50 8.32 -0.91
CA GLU A 224 10.10 8.08 -0.53
C GLU A 224 9.88 8.36 0.95
N ALA A 225 10.73 7.87 1.83
CA ALA A 225 10.55 8.04 3.27
C ALA A 225 10.59 9.52 3.71
N ILE A 226 11.44 10.34 3.09
CA ILE A 226 11.50 11.80 3.31
C ILE A 226 10.24 12.47 2.81
N SER A 227 9.76 12.08 1.62
CA SER A 227 8.54 12.64 1.03
C SER A 227 7.29 12.27 1.84
N GLU A 228 7.17 11.01 2.26
CA GLU A 228 6.04 10.48 3.03
C GLU A 228 5.94 11.13 4.41
N CYS A 229 7.08 11.32 5.09
CA CYS A 229 7.13 12.01 6.38
C CYS A 229 7.09 13.55 6.24
N GLY A 230 7.21 14.08 5.02
CA GLY A 230 7.24 15.52 4.74
C GLY A 230 8.42 16.24 5.41
N CYS A 231 9.59 15.58 5.49
CA CYS A 231 10.77 16.12 6.17
C CYS A 231 11.38 17.33 5.45
N ARG A 232 11.95 18.24 6.25
CA ARG A 232 12.69 19.41 5.79
C ARG A 232 14.07 19.45 6.45
N VAL A 233 15.00 20.18 5.83
CA VAL A 233 16.29 20.48 6.45
C VAL A 233 16.05 21.23 7.77
N GLY A 234 16.71 20.80 8.84
CA GLY A 234 16.56 21.30 10.20
C GLY A 234 15.65 20.43 11.10
N ASP A 235 14.81 19.57 10.52
CA ASP A 235 13.93 18.68 11.28
C ASP A 235 14.75 17.66 12.08
N LEU A 236 14.32 17.38 13.31
CA LEU A 236 14.87 16.29 14.11
C LEU A 236 14.09 15.02 13.75
N VAL A 237 14.81 13.96 13.38
CA VAL A 237 14.19 12.74 12.85
C VAL A 237 14.86 11.49 13.40
N LYS A 238 14.08 10.39 13.43
CA LYS A 238 14.57 9.03 13.60
C LYS A 238 14.48 8.31 12.27
N VAL A 239 15.61 7.85 11.76
CA VAL A 239 15.73 7.14 10.49
C VAL A 239 16.06 5.68 10.76
N LYS A 240 15.28 4.78 10.16
CA LYS A 240 15.46 3.34 10.32
C LYS A 240 15.47 2.64 8.98
N ARG A 241 16.49 1.80 8.77
CA ARG A 241 16.54 0.87 7.65
C ARG A 241 15.66 -0.34 7.94
N LEU A 242 14.66 -0.60 7.10
CA LEU A 242 13.69 -1.68 7.30
C LEU A 242 14.17 -2.97 6.64
N ARG A 243 13.65 -3.26 5.44
CA ARG A 243 13.90 -4.49 4.68
C ARG A 243 14.20 -4.16 3.22
N LYS A 244 14.77 -5.11 2.50
CA LYS A 244 14.83 -5.03 1.05
C LYS A 244 13.49 -5.42 0.44
N ILE A 245 13.08 -4.70 -0.59
CA ILE A 245 11.95 -5.01 -1.45
C ILE A 245 12.45 -5.18 -2.90
N LYS A 246 11.72 -5.95 -3.70
CA LYS A 246 11.96 -6.07 -5.14
C LYS A 246 11.22 -4.96 -5.85
N VAL A 247 11.93 -4.15 -6.62
CA VAL A 247 11.34 -3.10 -7.47
C VAL A 247 11.70 -3.35 -8.93
N PRO A 248 10.82 -3.03 -9.89
CA PRO A 248 11.14 -3.17 -11.29
C PRO A 248 12.35 -2.30 -11.65
N ALA A 249 13.28 -2.89 -12.41
CA ALA A 249 14.49 -2.22 -12.84
C ALA A 249 14.20 -1.35 -14.08
N PHE A 250 14.64 -0.11 -14.02
CA PHE A 250 14.55 0.85 -15.11
C PHE A 250 15.95 1.36 -15.46
N ARG A 251 16.18 1.61 -16.75
CA ARG A 251 17.39 2.28 -17.22
C ARG A 251 17.39 3.74 -16.75
N LYS A 252 18.56 4.25 -16.36
CA LYS A 252 18.68 5.62 -15.84
C LYS A 252 18.59 6.67 -16.95
N GLU A 253 18.93 6.29 -18.18
CA GLU A 253 19.05 7.19 -19.32
C GLU A 253 17.69 7.51 -19.96
N ASP A 254 16.85 6.48 -20.16
CA ASP A 254 15.59 6.58 -20.90
C ASP A 254 14.35 6.21 -20.05
N GLY A 255 14.54 5.75 -18.80
CA GLY A 255 13.45 5.32 -17.92
C GLY A 255 12.73 4.05 -18.40
N SER A 256 13.28 3.34 -19.39
CA SER A 256 12.66 2.14 -19.94
C SER A 256 12.86 0.93 -19.01
N PRO A 257 11.86 0.03 -18.91
CA PRO A 257 11.98 -1.19 -18.12
C PRO A 257 13.06 -2.11 -18.70
N ILE A 258 13.86 -2.71 -17.82
CA ILE A 258 14.91 -3.65 -18.19
C ILE A 258 14.32 -5.08 -18.22
N TYR A 259 14.45 -5.77 -19.35
CA TYR A 259 14.07 -7.17 -19.51
C TYR A 259 15.29 -8.07 -19.71
N LYS A 260 15.25 -9.26 -19.13
CA LYS A 260 16.20 -10.36 -19.36
C LYS A 260 15.39 -11.65 -19.60
N ASP A 261 15.64 -12.33 -20.70
CA ASP A 261 14.93 -13.57 -21.09
C ASP A 261 13.40 -13.44 -21.11
N GLY A 262 12.90 -12.28 -21.54
CA GLY A 262 11.45 -11.97 -21.57
C GLY A 262 10.84 -11.64 -20.20
N GLN A 263 11.59 -11.73 -19.10
CA GLN A 263 11.14 -11.35 -17.76
C GLN A 263 11.69 -9.97 -17.36
N GLN A 264 10.85 -9.15 -16.72
CA GLN A 264 11.32 -7.86 -16.21
C GLN A 264 12.30 -8.08 -15.05
N VAL A 265 13.46 -7.42 -15.11
CA VAL A 265 14.49 -7.49 -14.08
C VAL A 265 13.98 -6.77 -12.83
N MET A 266 14.18 -7.39 -11.67
CA MET A 266 13.79 -6.84 -10.37
C MET A 266 15.04 -6.52 -9.52
N TRP A 267 15.20 -5.27 -9.11
CA TRP A 267 16.28 -4.82 -8.24
C TRP A 267 15.92 -4.87 -6.77
N ASP A 268 16.93 -5.09 -5.92
CA ASP A 268 16.79 -4.91 -4.48
C ASP A 268 16.84 -3.41 -4.15
N LYS A 269 15.80 -2.92 -3.51
CA LYS A 269 15.76 -1.57 -2.93
C LYS A 269 15.55 -1.68 -1.42
N TRP A 270 16.33 -0.93 -0.66
CA TRP A 270 16.10 -0.81 0.78
C TRP A 270 14.93 0.10 1.06
N LEU A 271 13.96 -0.39 1.83
CA LEU A 271 12.88 0.42 2.39
C LEU A 271 13.39 1.11 3.66
N TRP A 272 13.06 2.39 3.79
CA TRP A 272 13.42 3.22 4.93
C TRP A 272 12.16 3.75 5.59
N SER A 273 12.24 4.00 6.91
CA SER A 273 11.20 4.69 7.67
C SER A 273 11.83 5.89 8.36
N ILE A 274 11.15 7.03 8.27
CA ILE A 274 11.53 8.27 8.93
C ILE A 274 10.35 8.74 9.77
N THR A 275 10.62 9.11 11.02
CA THR A 275 9.63 9.70 11.94
C THR A 275 10.19 10.97 12.55
N LYS A 276 9.36 12.00 12.71
CA LYS A 276 9.68 13.26 13.40
C LYS A 276 9.35 13.18 14.89
#